data_AF-A0A496UJS6-F1
#
_entry.id   AF-A0A496UJS6-F1
#
_cell.length_a   1.000
_cell.length_b   1.000
_cell.length_c   1.000
_cell.angle_alpha   90.00
_cell.angle_beta   90.00
_cell.angle_gamma   90.00
#
_symmetry.space_group_name_H-M   'P 1'
#
loop_
_entity.id
_entity.type
_entity.pdbx_description
1 polymer ?
#
loop_
_entity_poly.entity_id
_entity_poly.type
_entity_poly.pdbx_seq_one_letter_code
_entity_poly.pdbx_strand_id
1 'polypeptide(L)'
;VPVEMNIPGKFNIFNAAGALAAAIELGIDPISASASLKDFPGVPGRFQSVNLGQDFLVAVDYAHTPDALERILRQASELTENRVITVFGAGGDRDSSKRPLMGHIAQSIADIIFITSDNPRTEPPDSIISDITGGLSSESQCRVIVEPDRRTAIRSAISIAQTGDVVIIAGKGHEDYQILGKKKIHFDDREEAAAALKEVS
;
A
#
# COMPACT_ATOMS: atom_id res chain seq x y z
N VAL A 1 -20.93 19.74 12.46
CA VAL A 1 -20.32 20.48 11.34
C VAL A 1 -20.07 19.47 10.23
N PRO A 2 -20.51 19.70 8.98
CA PRO A 2 -20.18 18.81 7.86
C PRO A 2 -18.66 18.82 7.59
N VAL A 3 -18.11 17.68 7.20
CA VAL A 3 -16.66 17.49 6.95
C VAL A 3 -16.48 16.93 5.54
N GLU A 4 -15.58 17.53 4.77
CA GLU A 4 -15.12 17.06 3.47
C GLU A 4 -13.66 16.62 3.58
N MET A 5 -13.29 15.52 2.91
CA MET A 5 -11.93 14.98 2.90
C MET A 5 -11.60 14.38 1.54
N ASN A 6 -10.35 14.54 1.10
CA ASN A 6 -9.84 13.96 -0.14
C ASN A 6 -9.19 12.58 0.04
N ILE A 7 -9.15 12.07 1.27
CA ILE A 7 -8.50 10.81 1.60
C ILE A 7 -9.57 9.71 1.73
N PRO A 8 -9.53 8.66 0.90
CA PRO A 8 -10.56 7.63 0.89
C PRO A 8 -10.47 6.68 2.09
N GLY A 9 -11.59 5.99 2.35
CA GLY A 9 -11.69 4.84 3.24
C GLY A 9 -12.13 5.15 4.68
N LYS A 10 -12.89 4.21 5.26
CA LYS A 10 -13.49 4.35 6.61
C LYS A 10 -12.47 4.60 7.71
N PHE A 11 -11.28 4.00 7.62
CA PHE A 11 -10.24 4.19 8.63
C PHE A 11 -9.79 5.65 8.72
N ASN A 12 -9.67 6.34 7.57
CA ASN A 12 -9.32 7.75 7.56
C ASN A 12 -10.44 8.64 8.10
N ILE A 13 -11.71 8.23 7.94
CA ILE A 13 -12.85 8.89 8.59
C ILE A 13 -12.73 8.81 10.11
N PHE A 14 -12.40 7.64 10.67
CA PHE A 14 -12.20 7.49 12.12
C PHE A 14 -11.01 8.30 12.63
N ASN A 15 -9.89 8.31 11.91
CA ASN A 15 -8.72 9.11 12.28
C ASN A 15 -9.03 10.61 12.26
N ALA A 16 -9.71 11.08 11.23
CA ALA A 16 -10.12 12.47 11.12
C ALA A 16 -11.11 12.86 12.23
N ALA A 17 -12.09 12.00 12.54
CA ALA A 17 -13.02 12.22 13.65
C ALA A 17 -12.29 12.31 14.99
N GLY A 18 -11.31 11.43 15.25
CA GLY A 18 -10.48 11.48 16.46
C GLY A 18 -9.63 12.76 16.54
N ALA A 19 -9.01 13.15 15.42
CA ALA A 19 -8.23 14.38 15.34
C ALA A 19 -9.07 15.64 15.55
N LEU A 20 -10.27 15.69 14.96
CA LEU A 20 -11.24 16.77 15.17
C LEU A 20 -11.69 16.85 16.62
N ALA A 21 -12.02 15.72 17.24
CA ALA A 21 -12.43 15.68 18.64
C ALA A 21 -11.34 16.24 19.56
N ALA A 22 -10.09 15.83 19.35
CA ALA A 22 -8.95 16.35 20.09
C ALA A 22 -8.71 17.85 19.85
N ALA A 23 -8.80 18.31 18.60
CA ALA A 23 -8.64 19.72 18.26
C ALA A 23 -9.69 20.61 18.94
N ILE A 24 -10.96 20.18 18.93
CA ILE A 24 -12.07 20.89 19.55
C ILE A 24 -11.90 20.95 21.07
N GLU A 25 -11.50 19.85 21.70
CA GLU A 25 -11.22 19.80 23.15
C GLU A 25 -10.08 20.76 23.54
N LEU A 26 -9.10 20.95 22.66
CA LEU A 26 -8.01 21.92 22.84
C LEU A 26 -8.43 23.38 22.56
N GLY A 27 -9.71 23.64 22.29
CA GLY A 27 -10.27 24.98 22.08
C GLY A 27 -10.17 25.49 20.64
N ILE A 28 -9.86 24.63 19.67
CA ILE A 28 -9.92 25.02 18.26
C ILE A 28 -11.37 25.08 17.81
N ASP A 29 -11.76 26.18 17.18
CA ASP A 29 -13.11 26.37 16.65
C ASP A 29 -13.53 25.21 15.73
N PRO A 30 -14.69 24.55 15.97
CA PRO A 30 -15.13 23.39 15.19
C PRO A 30 -15.27 23.63 13.69
N ILE A 31 -15.64 24.86 13.28
CA ILE A 31 -15.77 25.21 11.85
C ILE A 31 -14.38 25.24 11.21
N SER A 32 -13.44 25.93 11.86
CA SER A 32 -12.04 26.02 11.42
C SER A 32 -11.35 24.65 11.38
N ALA A 33 -11.55 23.82 12.42
CA ALA A 33 -11.00 22.46 12.48
C ALA A 33 -11.54 21.58 11.35
N SER A 34 -12.85 21.63 11.09
CA SER A 34 -13.49 20.85 10.02
C SER A 34 -13.04 21.29 8.63
N ALA A 35 -12.90 22.61 8.40
CA ALA A 35 -12.44 23.16 7.13
C ALA A 35 -11.01 22.74 6.79
N SER A 36 -10.14 22.57 7.79
CA SER A 36 -8.73 22.19 7.59
C SER A 36 -8.55 20.80 6.95
N LEU A 37 -9.53 19.91 7.10
CA LEU A 37 -9.47 18.55 6.54
C LEU A 37 -9.72 18.50 5.04
N LYS A 38 -10.39 19.50 4.48
CA LYS A 38 -10.68 19.57 3.04
C LYS A 38 -9.39 19.62 2.23
N ASP A 39 -8.43 20.42 2.68
CA ASP A 39 -7.16 20.64 1.99
C ASP A 39 -6.03 19.75 2.54
N PHE A 40 -6.34 18.85 3.49
CA PHE A 40 -5.35 17.94 4.06
C PHE A 40 -4.94 16.90 3.00
N PRO A 41 -3.67 16.89 2.55
CA PRO A 41 -3.22 16.01 1.47
C PRO A 41 -3.08 14.54 1.91
N GLY A 42 -3.29 14.25 3.20
CA GLY A 42 -3.02 12.96 3.81
C GLY A 42 -1.62 12.87 4.41
N VAL A 43 -1.43 11.80 5.18
CA VAL A 43 -0.13 11.49 5.76
C VAL A 43 0.70 10.78 4.68
N PRO A 44 1.93 11.23 4.39
CA PRO A 44 2.78 10.58 3.40
C PRO A 44 2.92 9.07 3.68
N GLY A 45 2.69 8.24 2.67
CA GLY A 45 2.78 6.79 2.79
C GLY A 45 1.74 6.13 3.70
N ARG A 46 0.56 6.75 3.88
CA ARG A 46 -0.59 6.17 4.58
C ARG A 46 -1.81 6.26 3.68
N PHE A 47 -2.12 5.15 3.01
CA PHE A 47 -3.13 5.06 1.96
C PHE A 47 -3.04 6.25 1.00
N GLN A 48 -1.81 6.64 0.64
CA GLN A 48 -1.55 7.85 -0.13
C GLN A 48 -1.89 7.58 -1.59
N SER A 49 -2.93 8.25 -2.09
CA SER A 49 -3.33 8.10 -3.49
C SER A 49 -2.30 8.70 -4.43
N VAL A 50 -1.97 7.96 -5.49
CA VAL A 50 -1.21 8.46 -6.65
C VAL A 50 -2.19 8.53 -7.81
N ASN A 51 -2.58 9.75 -8.18
CA ASN A 51 -3.60 9.98 -9.19
C ASN A 51 -3.10 10.96 -10.25
N LEU A 52 -3.06 10.52 -11.51
CA LEU A 52 -2.72 11.33 -12.68
C LEU A 52 -3.88 11.44 -13.68
N GLY A 53 -5.11 11.10 -13.27
CA GLY A 53 -6.33 11.19 -14.07
C GLY A 53 -6.90 9.85 -14.53
N GLN A 54 -6.31 8.72 -14.09
CA GLN A 54 -6.80 7.37 -14.42
C GLN A 54 -8.10 7.02 -13.69
N ASP A 55 -8.82 5.99 -14.18
CA ASP A 55 -10.14 5.54 -13.71
C ASP A 55 -10.09 4.33 -12.75
N PHE A 56 -8.91 4.08 -12.18
CA PHE A 56 -8.65 3.10 -11.13
C PHE A 56 -7.83 3.74 -10.01
N LEU A 57 -7.90 3.18 -8.80
CA LEU A 57 -7.21 3.74 -7.65
C LEU A 57 -5.82 3.12 -7.51
N VAL A 58 -4.78 3.95 -7.33
CA VAL A 58 -3.46 3.51 -6.89
C VAL A 58 -3.16 4.15 -5.54
N ALA A 59 -2.77 3.35 -4.55
CA ALA A 59 -2.39 3.84 -3.22
C ALA A 59 -1.09 3.21 -2.71
N VAL A 60 -0.27 4.04 -2.07
CA VAL A 60 0.99 3.65 -1.41
C VAL A 60 0.80 3.66 0.11
N ASP A 61 1.17 2.57 0.78
CA ASP A 61 1.03 2.42 2.24
C ASP A 61 2.26 1.77 2.90
N TYR A 62 2.50 2.12 4.16
CA TYR A 62 3.59 1.58 4.98
C TYR A 62 3.30 0.22 5.63
N ALA A 63 2.15 -0.39 5.34
CA ALA A 63 1.76 -1.69 5.88
C ALA A 63 2.83 -2.75 5.59
N HIS A 64 3.61 -3.09 6.63
CA HIS A 64 4.69 -4.06 6.59
C HIS A 64 4.56 -5.14 7.68
N THR A 65 3.40 -5.21 8.33
CA THR A 65 3.01 -6.25 9.31
C THR A 65 1.76 -6.97 8.81
N PRO A 66 1.52 -8.22 9.25
CA PRO A 66 0.32 -8.99 8.86
C PRO A 66 -0.98 -8.20 9.07
N ASP A 67 -1.21 -7.70 10.28
CA ASP A 67 -2.42 -6.96 10.63
C ASP A 67 -2.59 -5.65 9.84
N ALA A 68 -1.48 -4.95 9.58
CA ALA A 68 -1.52 -3.71 8.80
C ALA A 68 -1.87 -4.01 7.34
N LEU A 69 -1.28 -5.07 6.77
CA LEU A 69 -1.54 -5.50 5.41
C LEU A 69 -3.01 -5.95 5.27
N GLU A 70 -3.50 -6.80 6.17
CA GLU A 70 -4.89 -7.22 6.19
C GLU A 70 -5.83 -6.01 6.22
N ARG A 71 -5.60 -5.05 7.13
CA ARG A 71 -6.46 -3.87 7.25
C ARG A 71 -6.52 -3.06 5.96
N ILE A 72 -5.38 -2.81 5.32
CA ILE A 72 -5.36 -1.99 4.10
C ILE A 72 -5.94 -2.74 2.90
N LEU A 73 -5.82 -4.08 2.83
CA LEU A 73 -6.44 -4.88 1.77
C LEU A 73 -7.95 -4.99 1.95
N ARG A 74 -8.43 -5.13 3.19
CA ARG A 74 -9.87 -5.06 3.46
C ARG A 74 -10.44 -3.70 3.09
N GLN A 75 -9.74 -2.62 3.42
CA GLN A 75 -10.13 -1.28 2.98
C GLN A 75 -10.16 -1.17 1.45
N ALA A 76 -9.16 -1.72 0.75
CA ALA A 76 -9.15 -1.77 -0.71
C ALA A 76 -10.36 -2.54 -1.28
N SER A 77 -10.71 -3.68 -0.67
CA SER A 77 -11.86 -4.50 -1.09
C SER A 77 -13.20 -3.80 -0.90
N GLU A 78 -13.31 -2.85 0.04
CA GLU A 78 -14.52 -2.03 0.21
C GLU A 78 -14.60 -0.87 -0.80
N LEU A 79 -13.48 -0.50 -1.42
CA LEU A 79 -13.38 0.64 -2.35
C LEU A 79 -13.40 0.21 -3.82
N THR A 80 -13.02 -1.02 -4.13
CA THR A 80 -12.96 -1.51 -5.52
C THR A 80 -14.35 -1.85 -6.05
N GLU A 81 -14.54 -1.62 -7.34
CA GLU A 81 -15.70 -2.12 -8.11
C GLU A 81 -15.33 -3.33 -8.99
N ASN A 82 -14.04 -3.70 -8.99
CA ASN A 82 -13.49 -4.76 -9.83
C ASN A 82 -12.48 -5.59 -9.00
N ARG A 83 -11.17 -5.41 -9.19
CA ARG A 83 -10.14 -6.24 -8.55
C ARG A 83 -9.30 -5.46 -7.55
N VAL A 84 -8.86 -6.15 -6.50
CA VAL A 84 -7.77 -5.72 -5.64
C VAL A 84 -6.45 -6.31 -6.16
N ILE A 85 -5.52 -5.44 -6.54
CA ILE A 85 -4.17 -5.77 -6.99
C ILE A 85 -3.18 -5.30 -5.92
N THR A 86 -2.30 -6.16 -5.44
CA THR A 86 -1.35 -5.80 -4.37
C THR A 86 0.09 -6.07 -4.75
N VAL A 87 0.97 -5.11 -4.51
CA VAL A 87 2.42 -5.22 -4.63
C VAL A 87 3.04 -5.11 -3.25
N PHE A 88 3.76 -6.14 -2.79
CA PHE A 88 4.41 -6.08 -1.49
C PHE A 88 5.64 -6.99 -1.41
N GLY A 89 6.46 -6.73 -0.39
CA GLY A 89 7.60 -7.53 -0.03
C GLY A 89 7.76 -7.57 1.48
N ALA A 90 8.88 -8.12 1.94
CA ALA A 90 9.28 -8.07 3.35
C ALA A 90 10.74 -7.64 3.49
N GLY A 91 11.07 -7.07 4.65
CA GLY A 91 12.45 -6.72 4.97
C GLY A 91 13.27 -7.94 5.38
N GLY A 92 14.52 -8.00 4.91
CA GLY A 92 15.55 -8.92 5.43
C GLY A 92 16.16 -8.40 6.73
N ASP A 93 16.92 -9.24 7.43
CA ASP A 93 17.51 -9.03 8.76
C ASP A 93 16.48 -8.55 9.80
N ARG A 94 15.24 -9.03 9.66
CA ARG A 94 14.07 -8.67 10.49
C ARG A 94 13.27 -9.92 10.79
N ASP A 95 12.19 -9.75 11.56
CA ASP A 95 11.25 -10.81 11.85
C ASP A 95 10.76 -11.50 10.57
N SER A 96 11.19 -12.74 10.38
CA SER A 96 10.83 -13.60 9.26
C SER A 96 9.52 -14.36 9.50
N SER A 97 9.07 -14.48 10.77
CA SER A 97 7.87 -15.24 11.12
C SER A 97 6.59 -14.65 10.50
N LYS A 98 6.60 -13.34 10.22
CA LYS A 98 5.49 -12.65 9.53
C LYS A 98 5.41 -12.92 8.03
N ARG A 99 6.49 -13.35 7.38
CA ARG A 99 6.57 -13.48 5.90
C ARG A 99 5.49 -14.42 5.34
N PRO A 100 5.35 -15.67 5.83
CA PRO A 100 4.29 -16.56 5.34
C PRO A 100 2.89 -16.04 5.70
N LEU A 101 2.72 -15.41 6.88
CA LEU A 101 1.43 -14.83 7.27
C LEU A 101 0.99 -13.71 6.32
N MET A 102 1.92 -12.84 5.92
CA MET A 102 1.64 -11.78 4.95
C MET A 102 1.27 -12.36 3.58
N GLY A 103 1.96 -13.42 3.14
CA GLY A 103 1.63 -14.16 1.92
C GLY A 103 0.20 -14.69 1.94
N HIS A 104 -0.16 -15.41 3.01
CA HIS A 104 -1.50 -15.96 3.21
C HIS A 104 -2.58 -14.87 3.21
N ILE A 105 -2.37 -13.80 3.99
CA ILE A 105 -3.31 -12.68 4.09
C ILE A 105 -3.54 -12.04 2.72
N ALA A 106 -2.45 -11.72 2.01
CA ALA A 106 -2.56 -11.09 0.69
C ALA A 106 -3.35 -11.98 -0.28
N GLN A 107 -3.04 -13.28 -0.32
CA GLN A 107 -3.70 -14.24 -1.20
C GLN A 107 -5.19 -14.47 -0.85
N SER A 108 -5.58 -14.26 0.41
CA SER A 108 -6.96 -14.44 0.86
C SER A 108 -7.88 -13.25 0.57
N ILE A 109 -7.32 -12.08 0.26
CA ILE A 109 -8.09 -10.83 0.10
C ILE A 109 -7.93 -10.23 -1.30
N ALA A 110 -6.74 -10.30 -1.89
CA ALA A 110 -6.46 -9.73 -3.20
C ALA A 110 -6.76 -10.73 -4.33
N ASP A 111 -7.16 -10.21 -5.49
CA ASP A 111 -7.35 -11.00 -6.71
C ASP A 111 -6.03 -11.29 -7.41
N ILE A 112 -5.10 -10.32 -7.34
CA ILE A 112 -3.76 -10.42 -7.93
C ILE A 112 -2.72 -9.92 -6.92
N ILE A 113 -1.71 -10.74 -6.66
CA ILE A 113 -0.57 -10.36 -5.81
C ILE A 113 0.74 -10.40 -6.59
N PHE A 114 1.54 -9.35 -6.42
CA PHE A 114 2.92 -9.25 -6.83
C PHE A 114 3.80 -9.31 -5.59
N ILE A 115 4.58 -10.39 -5.48
CA ILE A 115 5.57 -10.57 -4.42
C ILE A 115 6.92 -10.13 -4.96
N THR A 116 7.50 -9.13 -4.31
CA THR A 116 8.72 -8.45 -4.75
C THR A 116 9.70 -8.22 -3.60
N SER A 117 10.90 -7.75 -3.93
CA SER A 117 11.83 -7.18 -2.95
C SER A 117 11.26 -5.88 -2.32
N ASP A 118 11.57 -5.69 -1.03
CA ASP A 118 11.43 -4.41 -0.31
C ASP A 118 12.83 -3.99 0.16
N ASN A 119 13.17 -4.12 1.45
CA ASN A 119 14.48 -3.83 2.00
C ASN A 119 15.20 -5.16 2.32
N PRO A 120 15.79 -5.87 1.34
CA PRO A 120 16.39 -7.18 1.57
C PRO A 120 17.60 -7.13 2.51
N ARG A 121 18.26 -5.97 2.64
CA ARG A 121 19.46 -5.80 3.48
C ARG A 121 20.49 -6.86 3.12
N THR A 122 20.98 -7.65 4.07
CA THR A 122 22.00 -8.66 3.82
C THR A 122 21.44 -10.03 3.43
N GLU A 123 20.13 -10.23 3.50
CA GLU A 123 19.48 -11.46 3.03
C GLU A 123 19.32 -11.48 1.50
N PRO A 124 19.44 -12.65 0.85
CA PRO A 124 19.10 -12.80 -0.56
C PRO A 124 17.59 -12.51 -0.78
N PRO A 125 17.22 -11.65 -1.76
CA PRO A 125 15.82 -11.34 -2.05
C PRO A 125 14.97 -12.59 -2.31
N ASP A 126 15.51 -13.56 -3.06
CA ASP A 126 14.80 -14.80 -3.41
C ASP A 126 14.48 -15.65 -2.17
N SER A 127 15.32 -15.61 -1.13
CA SER A 127 15.04 -16.31 0.13
C SER A 127 13.87 -15.68 0.87
N ILE A 128 13.80 -14.34 0.92
CA ILE A 128 12.68 -13.62 1.54
C ILE A 128 11.39 -13.88 0.76
N ILE A 129 11.45 -13.84 -0.56
CA ILE A 129 10.31 -14.13 -1.44
C ILE A 129 9.84 -15.57 -1.21
N SER A 130 10.77 -16.53 -1.13
CA SER A 130 10.46 -17.93 -0.84
C SER A 130 9.69 -18.07 0.48
N ASP A 131 10.11 -17.38 1.54
CA ASP A 131 9.40 -17.40 2.84
C ASP A 131 7.97 -16.85 2.73
N ILE A 132 7.76 -15.79 1.96
CA ILE A 132 6.42 -15.23 1.71
C ILE A 132 5.57 -16.25 0.95
N THR A 133 6.13 -16.82 -0.13
CA THR A 133 5.41 -17.81 -0.96
C THR A 133 5.10 -19.10 -0.22
N GLY A 134 5.89 -19.45 0.81
CA GLY A 134 5.63 -20.61 1.67
C GLY A 134 4.35 -20.51 2.50
N GLY A 135 3.76 -19.32 2.63
CA GLY A 135 2.45 -19.11 3.26
C GLY A 135 1.25 -19.20 2.30
N LEU A 136 1.50 -19.37 1.00
CA LEU A 136 0.44 -19.43 -0.01
C LEU A 136 -0.24 -20.80 -0.02
N SER A 137 -1.56 -20.80 -0.21
CA SER A 137 -2.34 -22.01 -0.48
C SER A 137 -2.41 -22.28 -1.98
N SER A 138 -2.25 -23.55 -2.37
CA SER A 138 -2.45 -24.02 -3.74
C SER A 138 -3.91 -24.03 -4.18
N GLU A 139 -4.84 -23.91 -3.24
CA GLU A 139 -6.29 -23.97 -3.52
C GLU A 139 -6.90 -22.59 -3.82
N SER A 140 -6.13 -21.50 -3.64
CA SER A 140 -6.63 -20.15 -3.91
C SER A 140 -6.70 -19.86 -5.41
N GLN A 141 -7.72 -19.09 -5.81
CA GLN A 141 -7.87 -18.56 -7.17
C GLN A 141 -7.09 -17.25 -7.39
N CYS A 142 -6.51 -16.66 -6.34
CA CYS A 142 -5.69 -15.47 -6.43
C CYS A 142 -4.51 -15.70 -7.39
N ARG A 143 -4.34 -14.80 -8.36
CA ARG A 143 -3.20 -14.85 -9.29
C ARG A 143 -1.95 -14.34 -8.57
N VAL A 144 -0.93 -15.19 -8.48
CA VAL A 144 0.35 -14.85 -7.84
C VAL A 144 1.42 -14.61 -8.90
N ILE A 145 2.12 -13.47 -8.81
CA ILE A 145 3.24 -13.11 -9.67
C ILE A 145 4.43 -12.82 -8.76
N VAL A 146 5.58 -13.42 -9.08
CA VAL A 146 6.85 -13.17 -8.39
C VAL A 146 7.72 -12.35 -9.31
N GLU A 147 8.11 -11.17 -8.86
CA GLU A 147 8.98 -10.25 -9.59
C GLU A 147 9.92 -9.58 -8.56
N PRO A 148 11.18 -10.03 -8.42
CA PRO A 148 12.10 -9.50 -7.42
C PRO A 148 12.43 -8.01 -7.61
N ASP A 149 12.38 -7.47 -8.83
CA ASP A 149 12.61 -6.06 -9.07
C ASP A 149 11.36 -5.23 -8.75
N ARG A 150 11.44 -4.44 -7.67
CA ARG A 150 10.29 -3.68 -7.15
C ARG A 150 9.71 -2.69 -8.15
N ARG A 151 10.55 -2.04 -8.96
CA ARG A 151 10.10 -1.12 -10.01
C ARG A 151 9.29 -1.88 -11.07
N THR A 152 9.81 -3.02 -11.53
CA THR A 152 9.16 -3.88 -12.51
C THR A 152 7.85 -4.45 -11.97
N ALA A 153 7.79 -4.84 -10.69
CA ALA A 153 6.57 -5.30 -10.04
C ALA A 153 5.49 -4.20 -9.98
N ILE A 154 5.85 -2.99 -9.55
CA ILE A 154 4.93 -1.83 -9.51
C ILE A 154 4.42 -1.51 -10.92
N ARG A 155 5.33 -1.40 -11.89
CA ARG A 155 4.99 -1.14 -13.29
C ARG A 155 4.04 -2.20 -13.86
N SER A 156 4.30 -3.48 -13.58
CA SER A 156 3.47 -4.59 -14.06
C SER A 156 2.10 -4.63 -13.40
N ALA A 157 2.00 -4.28 -12.12
CA ALA A 157 0.72 -4.20 -11.42
C ALA A 157 -0.16 -3.07 -11.98
N ILE A 158 0.43 -1.91 -12.24
CA ILE A 158 -0.28 -0.76 -12.82
C ILE A 158 -0.65 -1.03 -14.28
N SER A 159 0.21 -1.69 -15.07
CA SER A 159 -0.06 -1.94 -16.49
C SER A 159 -1.21 -2.92 -16.76
N ILE A 160 -1.55 -3.78 -15.79
CA ILE A 160 -2.69 -4.70 -15.91
C ILE A 160 -3.96 -4.18 -15.25
N ALA A 161 -3.89 -3.02 -14.59
CA ALA A 161 -5.03 -2.42 -13.91
C ALA A 161 -6.09 -1.97 -14.93
N GLN A 162 -7.34 -2.09 -14.54
CA GLN A 162 -8.52 -1.74 -15.32
C GLN A 162 -9.41 -0.80 -14.51
N THR A 163 -10.33 -0.12 -15.19
CA THR A 163 -11.37 0.71 -14.56
C THR A 163 -11.98 0.01 -13.34
N GLY A 164 -12.07 0.73 -12.22
CA GLY A 164 -12.64 0.22 -10.96
C GLY A 164 -11.71 -0.66 -10.12
N ASP A 165 -10.53 -1.02 -10.61
CA ASP A 165 -9.52 -1.72 -9.80
C ASP A 165 -8.95 -0.82 -8.69
N VAL A 166 -8.42 -1.47 -7.65
CA VAL A 166 -7.61 -0.83 -6.62
C VAL A 166 -6.24 -1.50 -6.58
N VAL A 167 -5.19 -0.74 -6.88
CA VAL A 167 -3.78 -1.13 -6.77
C VAL A 167 -3.20 -0.63 -5.45
N ILE A 168 -2.75 -1.54 -4.61
CA ILE A 168 -2.09 -1.27 -3.34
C ILE A 168 -0.60 -1.58 -3.46
N ILE A 169 0.25 -0.60 -3.18
CA ILE A 169 1.70 -0.77 -3.06
C ILE A 169 2.06 -0.64 -1.58
N ALA A 170 2.39 -1.77 -0.94
CA ALA A 170 2.59 -1.86 0.49
C ALA A 170 4.06 -2.09 0.88
N GLY A 171 4.39 -1.65 2.10
CA GLY A 171 5.66 -1.94 2.78
C GLY A 171 6.46 -0.68 3.11
N LYS A 172 6.71 0.18 2.10
CA LYS A 172 7.63 1.32 2.23
C LYS A 172 6.97 2.63 2.62
N GLY A 173 5.73 2.85 2.18
CA GLY A 173 4.98 4.05 2.51
C GLY A 173 5.71 5.33 2.10
N HIS A 174 6.29 6.03 3.08
CA HIS A 174 7.00 7.29 2.86
C HIS A 174 8.51 7.12 2.69
N GLU A 175 9.04 5.90 2.88
CA GLU A 175 10.45 5.62 2.65
C GLU A 175 10.77 5.76 1.16
N ASP A 176 11.73 6.64 0.86
CA ASP A 176 12.24 6.97 -0.47
C ASP A 176 13.56 6.25 -0.80
N TYR A 177 13.81 5.12 -0.12
CA TYR A 177 15.03 4.33 -0.31
C TYR A 177 14.77 2.83 -0.30
N GLN A 178 15.64 2.09 -0.98
CA GLN A 178 15.77 0.65 -0.86
C GLN A 178 17.12 0.28 -0.23
N ILE A 179 17.14 -0.70 0.69
CA ILE A 179 18.37 -1.18 1.31
C ILE A 179 18.86 -2.47 0.65
N LEU A 180 19.97 -2.38 -0.09
CA LEU A 180 20.67 -3.52 -0.70
C LEU A 180 22.02 -3.73 0.00
N GLY A 181 22.17 -4.85 0.70
CA GLY A 181 23.30 -5.08 1.61
C GLY A 181 23.32 -4.02 2.72
N LYS A 182 24.34 -3.15 2.66
CA LYS A 182 24.50 -2.01 3.58
C LYS A 182 24.27 -0.65 2.91
N LYS A 183 23.89 -0.65 1.63
CA LYS A 183 23.71 0.58 0.84
C LYS A 183 22.23 0.96 0.81
N LYS A 184 21.95 2.25 0.99
CA LYS A 184 20.67 2.86 0.66
C LYS A 184 20.76 3.40 -0.77
N ILE A 185 19.86 2.96 -1.63
CA ILE A 185 19.68 3.51 -2.98
C ILE A 185 18.36 4.27 -3.02
N HIS A 186 18.28 5.33 -3.82
CA HIS A 186 17.03 6.08 -4.01
C HIS A 186 15.98 5.16 -4.65
N PHE A 187 14.81 5.06 -4.01
CA PHE A 187 13.67 4.30 -4.50
C PHE A 187 12.41 4.73 -3.75
N ASP A 188 11.49 5.39 -4.43
CA ASP A 188 10.24 5.87 -3.84
C ASP A 188 9.04 5.25 -4.58
N ASP A 189 8.24 4.44 -3.87
CA ASP A 189 7.04 3.79 -4.41
C ASP A 189 6.08 4.78 -5.08
N ARG A 190 6.02 6.02 -4.60
CA ARG A 190 5.15 7.08 -5.14
C ARG A 190 5.67 7.58 -6.48
N GLU A 191 6.97 7.76 -6.60
CA GLU A 191 7.63 8.16 -7.85
C GLU A 191 7.51 7.06 -8.90
N GLU A 192 7.74 5.80 -8.49
CA GLU A 192 7.64 4.64 -9.38
C GLU A 192 6.19 4.40 -9.84
N ALA A 193 5.21 4.55 -8.94
CA ALA A 193 3.80 4.49 -9.29
C ALA A 193 3.41 5.60 -10.28
N ALA A 194 3.82 6.84 -10.02
CA ALA A 194 3.56 7.97 -10.91
C ALA A 194 4.25 7.80 -12.27
N ALA A 195 5.45 7.23 -12.31
CA ALA A 195 6.16 6.91 -13.55
C ALA A 195 5.41 5.84 -14.36
N ALA A 196 4.98 4.75 -13.73
CA ALA A 196 4.20 3.70 -14.37
C ALA A 196 2.84 4.19 -14.90
N LEU A 197 2.15 5.06 -14.16
CA LEU A 197 0.89 5.66 -14.60
C LEU A 197 1.03 6.48 -15.89
N LYS A 198 2.15 7.19 -16.06
CA LYS A 198 2.42 7.96 -17.29
C LYS A 198 2.62 7.09 -18.53
N GLU A 199 2.90 5.79 -18.37
CA GLU A 199 3.08 4.87 -19.49
C GLU A 199 1.77 4.24 -19.97
N VAL A 200 0.74 4.26 -19.13
CA VAL A 200 -0.59 3.69 -19.41
C VAL A 200 -1.66 4.75 -19.67
N SER A 201 -1.30 6.03 -19.51
CA SER A 201 -2.15 7.19 -19.80
C SER A 201 -2.16 7.55 -21.29
#